data_AF-A0A2S5N3H9-F1
#
_entry.id   AF-A0A2S5N3H9-F1
#
_cell.length_a   1.000
_cell.length_b   1.000
_cell.length_c   1.000
_cell.angle_alpha   90.00
_cell.angle_beta   90.00
_cell.angle_gamma   90.00
#
_symmetry.space_group_name_H-M   'P 1'
#
loop_
_entity.id
_entity.type
_entity.pdbx_description
1 polymer ?
#
loop_
_entity_poly.entity_id
_entity_poly.type
_entity_poly.pdbx_seq_one_letter_code
_entity_poly.pdbx_strand_id
1 'polypeptide(L)' 'MDFLNSHVLSFSIWLPILAGVVVLLLGNDNKPNFTRLLALVLSLAAFAVTLPLYTHFNYTDGGFQFQEMAR' A
#
# COMPACT_ATOMS: atom_id res chain seq x y z
N MET A 1 9.55 -7.11 -13.39
CA MET A 1 9.57 -6.08 -12.33
C MET A 1 9.01 -4.74 -12.84
N ASP A 2 8.62 -4.66 -14.11
CA ASP A 2 8.14 -3.42 -14.73
C ASP A 2 6.70 -3.08 -14.35
N PHE A 3 5.82 -4.09 -14.21
CA PHE A 3 4.40 -3.89 -13.87
C PHE A 3 4.17 -3.20 -12.52
N LEU A 4 5.01 -3.49 -11.52
CA LEU A 4 4.93 -2.87 -10.20
C LEU A 4 5.38 -1.41 -10.23
N ASN A 5 6.39 -1.07 -11.03
CA ASN A 5 6.87 0.30 -11.17
C ASN A 5 5.92 1.17 -12.01
N SER A 6 5.29 0.59 -13.03
CA SER A 6 4.29 1.28 -13.86
C SER A 6 2.99 1.61 -13.12
N HIS A 7 2.68 0.88 -12.03
CA HIS A 7 1.41 0.98 -11.30
C HIS A 7 1.57 1.18 -9.79
N VAL A 8 2.72 1.72 -9.36
CA VAL A 8 3.09 1.86 -7.94
C VAL A 8 2.13 2.79 -7.16
N LEU A 9 1.55 3.82 -7.79
CA LEU A 9 0.54 4.68 -7.18
C LEU A 9 -0.77 3.93 -7.00
N SER A 10 -1.24 3.21 -8.03
CA SER A 10 -2.47 2.41 -7.91
C SER A 10 -2.33 1.38 -6.80
N PHE A 11 -1.19 0.69 -6.69
CA PHE A 11 -0.94 -0.25 -5.60
C PHE A 11 -0.89 0.43 -4.24
N SER A 12 -0.25 1.59 -4.13
CA SER A 12 -0.16 2.35 -2.87
C SER A 12 -1.52 2.85 -2.36
N ILE A 13 -2.50 3.02 -3.25
CA ILE A 13 -3.88 3.38 -2.89
C ILE A 13 -4.71 2.14 -2.58
N TRP A 14 -4.74 1.16 -3.48
CA TRP A 14 -5.66 0.01 -3.37
C TRP A 14 -5.25 -1.00 -2.32
N LEU A 15 -3.95 -1.23 -2.12
CA LEU A 15 -3.46 -2.23 -1.17
C LEU A 15 -3.87 -1.95 0.29
N PRO A 16 -3.73 -0.71 0.84
CA PRO A 16 -4.24 -0.41 2.18
C PRO A 16 -5.77 -0.49 2.29
N ILE A 17 -6.51 -0.17 1.22
CA ILE A 17 -7.97 -0.30 1.20
C ILE A 17 -8.37 -1.77 1.28
N LEU A 18 -7.79 -2.63 0.45
CA LEU A 18 -8.04 -4.07 0.46
C LEU A 18 -7.61 -4.70 1.79
N ALA A 19 -6.46 -4.29 2.33
CA ALA A 19 -6.03 -4.66 3.68
C ALA A 19 -7.10 -4.34 4.73
N GLY A 20 -7.65 -3.12 4.72
CA GLY A 20 -8.73 -2.73 5.62
C GLY A 20 -9.98 -3.58 5.46
N VAL A 21 -10.41 -3.84 4.22
CA VAL A 21 -11.56 -4.72 3.92
C VAL A 21 -11.31 -6.14 4.41
N VAL A 22 -10.11 -6.70 4.21
CA VAL A 22 -9.74 -8.04 4.71
C VAL A 22 -9.80 -8.08 6.23
N VAL A 23 -9.31 -7.06 6.94
CA VAL A 23 -9.42 -6.99 8.41
C VAL A 23 -10.88 -6.92 8.85
N LEU A 24 -11.73 -6.17 8.15
CA LEU A 24 -13.16 -6.08 8.47
C LEU A 24 -13.90 -7.40 8.25
N LEU A 25 -13.57 -8.14 7.18
CA LEU A 25 -14.22 -9.41 6.85
C LEU A 25 -13.73 -10.58 7.72
N LEU A 26 -12.43 -10.59 8.05
CA LEU A 26 -11.78 -11.69 8.74
C LEU A 26 -11.55 -11.42 10.24
N GLY A 27 -11.78 -10.18 10.67
CA GLY A 27 -11.71 -9.76 12.05
C GLY A 27 -12.81 -10.44 12.87
N ASN A 28 -12.44 -10.96 14.02
CA ASN A 28 -13.36 -11.63 14.93
C ASN A 28 -13.13 -11.14 16.37
N ASP A 29 -14.20 -10.69 17.02
CA ASP A 29 -14.16 -10.20 18.41
C ASP A 29 -13.87 -11.33 19.40
N ASN A 30 -14.18 -12.58 19.05
CA ASN A 30 -13.84 -13.74 19.88
C ASN A 30 -12.34 -14.07 19.88
N LYS A 31 -11.56 -13.51 18.95
CA LYS A 31 -10.11 -13.74 18.83
C LYS A 31 -9.38 -12.41 18.60
N PRO A 32 -9.38 -11.50 19.58
CA PRO A 32 -8.85 -10.14 19.41
C PRO A 32 -7.36 -10.13 19.06
N ASN A 33 -6.60 -11.11 19.54
CA ASN A 33 -5.16 -11.20 19.24
C ASN A 33 -4.88 -11.53 17.76
N PHE A 34 -5.72 -12.39 17.16
CA PHE A 34 -5.61 -12.72 15.73
C PHE A 34 -5.92 -11.50 14.86
N THR A 35 -7.03 -10.80 15.15
CA THR A 35 -7.42 -9.57 14.43
C THR A 35 -6.33 -8.50 14.50
N ARG A 36 -5.68 -8.33 15.66
CA ARG A 36 -4.57 -7.37 15.83
C ARG A 36 -3.34 -7.74 15.00
N LEU A 37 -2.93 -9.02 15.02
CA LEU A 37 -1.80 -9.48 14.21
C LEU A 37 -2.09 -9.38 12.72
N LEU A 38 -3.29 -9.75 12.30
CA LEU A 38 -3.75 -9.62 10.92
C LEU A 38 -3.66 -8.15 10.46
N ALA A 39 -4.20 -7.23 11.25
CA ALA A 39 -4.14 -5.80 10.96
C ALA A 39 -2.71 -5.26 10.91
N LEU A 40 -1.82 -5.72 11.81
CA LEU A 40 -0.41 -5.33 11.83
C LEU A 40 0.34 -5.81 10.58
N VAL A 41 0.16 -7.07 10.20
CA VAL A 41 0.82 -7.64 9.01
C VAL A 41 0.35 -6.93 7.74
N LEU A 42 -0.96 -6.69 7.63
CA LEU A 42 -1.54 -6.02 6.48
C LEU A 42 -1.12 -4.54 6.39
N SER A 43 -1.01 -3.83 7.52
CA SER A 43 -0.52 -2.45 7.52
C SER A 43 0.96 -2.35 7.17
N LEU A 44 1.79 -3.28 7.66
CA LEU A 44 3.20 -3.37 7.29
C LEU A 44 3.40 -3.68 5.80
N ALA A 45 2.59 -4.59 5.24
CA ALA A 45 2.63 -4.90 3.81
C ALA A 45 2.25 -3.68 2.95
N ALA A 46 1.19 -2.95 3.35
CA ALA A 46 0.80 -1.71 2.67
C ALA A 46 1.89 -0.64 2.77
N PHE A 47 2.51 -0.49 3.95
CA PHE A 47 3.63 0.44 4.15
C PHE A 47 4.83 0.09 3.27
N ALA A 48 5.19 -1.19 3.16
CA ALA A 48 6.31 -1.62 2.32
C ALA A 48 6.12 -1.24 0.84
N VAL A 49 4.89 -1.27 0.34
CA VAL A 49 4.57 -0.84 -1.03
C VAL A 49 4.68 0.68 -1.23
N THR A 50 4.57 1.47 -0.17
CA THR A 50 4.80 2.92 -0.22
C THR A 50 6.28 3.32 -0.14
N LEU A 51 7.19 2.42 0.26
CA LEU A 51 8.62 2.73 0.36
C LEU A 51 9.27 3.13 -0.98
N PRO A 52 9.04 2.41 -2.10
CA PRO A 52 9.60 2.78 -3.40
C PRO A 52 9.22 4.19 -3.85
N LEU A 53 8.01 4.66 -3.53
CA LEU A 53 7.57 6.04 -3.83
C LEU A 53 8.46 7.08 -3.16
N TYR A 54 8.90 6.81 -1.93
CA TYR A 54 9.77 7.73 -1.21
C TYR A 54 11.23 7.59 -1.63
N THR A 55 11.75 6.36 -1.77
CA THR A 55 13.17 6.13 -2.07
C THR A 55 13.56 6.47 -3.49
N HIS A 56 12.63 6.38 -4.45
CA HIS A 56 12.87 6.76 -5.84
C HIS A 56 12.44 8.18 -6.16
N PHE A 57 11.99 8.95 -5.17
CA PHE A 57 11.64 10.36 -5.36
C PHE A 57 12.92 11.21 -5.53
N ASN A 58 13.00 11.93 -6.64
CA ASN A 58 14.10 12.85 -6.94
C ASN A 58 13.79 14.26 -6.43
N TYR A 59 14.46 14.73 -5.38
CA TYR A 59 14.22 16.08 -4.85
C TYR A 59 14.60 17.22 -5.81
N THR A 60 15.35 16.95 -6.88
CA THR A 60 15.76 17.99 -7.84
C THR A 60 14.73 18.27 -8.93
N ASP A 61 13.74 17.40 -9.12
CA ASP A 61 12.69 17.56 -10.14
C ASP A 61 11.38 18.04 -9.52
N GLY A 62 10.94 19.24 -9.89
CA GLY A 62 9.74 19.89 -9.35
C GLY A 62 8.39 19.41 -9.94
N GLY A 63 8.40 18.38 -10.78
CA GLY A 63 7.21 17.82 -11.42
C GLY A 63 6.59 16.64 -10.67
N PHE A 64 5.42 16.18 -11.11
CA PHE A 64 4.86 14.90 -10.66
C PHE A 64 5.69 13.75 -11.23
N GLN A 65 6.43 13.04 -10.38
CA GLN A 65 7.35 11.98 -10.79
C GLN A 65 6.69 10.62 -10.94
N PHE A 66 5.62 10.40 -10.19
CA PHE A 66 4.78 9.23 -10.33
C PHE A 66 3.46 9.72 -10.91
N GLN A 67 3.16 9.33 -12.14
CA GLN A 67 1.87 9.56 -12.77
C GLN A 67 1.43 8.29 -13.48
N GLU A 68 0.18 7.93 -13.27
CA GLU A 68 -0.48 6.84 -13.95
C GLU A 68 -1.67 7.41 -14.72
N MET A 69 -1.94 6.90 -15.91
CA MET A 69 -3.00 7.40 -16.80
C MET A 69 -2.82 8.85 -17.27
N ALA A 70 -1.60 9.40 -17.23
CA ALA A 70 -1.28 10.66 -17.90
C ALA A 70 -1.31 10.43 -19.41
N ARG A 71 -2.45 10.73 -20.02
CA ARG A 71 -2.64 10.79 -21.47
C ARG A 71 -2.59 12.24 -21.93
#